data_AF-A0A328NRR3-F1
#
_entry.id   AF-A0A328NRR3-F1
#
_cell.length_a   1.000
_cell.length_b   1.000
_cell.length_c   1.000
_cell.angle_alpha   90.00
_cell.angle_beta   90.00
_cell.angle_gamma   90.00
#
_symmetry.space_group_name_H-M   'P 1'
#
loop_
_entity.id
_entity.type
_entity.pdbx_description
1 polymer ?
#
loop_
_entity_poly.entity_id
_entity_poly.type
_entity_poly.pdbx_seq_one_letter_code
_entity_poly.pdbx_strand_id
1 'polypeptide(L)'
;MRITEIRVHGVADKGPETILDRPIVAQVAGDDNAGFYRPRPGYGAAADRNGVTLEAYRWSRLTGGTATRTFSLVLLLPFMLSNIAVWMLPVTGRGGHVARALCRLLAATMTAMYVLSTVGVSLDLIAWQCAAYPRCLEGRREFSWLGDVPPGQRLALLAVPPIIAIVLIWRLGARTWQLPEDSDHAPGVGADRLDAPAFWDTRSLLRRLRSVHVAVALGTLDVTLLLVLAPHDATVPGWLLLAADVALLAGAVVLLCRPAIERRGEQDQRSSRTIRWMAVALTALTLGYAVLPRPPWKAEGMLPGYGMLVAGLFAGQVVLLAMLGLVVVVQRRSLRRPFFLLAGLGAPVLITSRSGWASPTPRA
;
A
#
# COMPACT_ATOMS: atom_id res chain seq x y z
N MET A 1 -9.28 28.26 32.36
CA MET A 1 -9.16 27.27 31.28
C MET A 1 -9.83 27.89 30.05
N ARG A 2 -9.13 28.04 28.93
CA ARG A 2 -9.68 28.65 27.71
C ARG A 2 -10.39 27.55 26.91
N ILE A 3 -11.69 27.69 26.68
CA ILE A 3 -12.48 26.70 25.93
C ILE A 3 -12.48 27.13 24.47
N THR A 4 -12.25 26.18 23.56
CA THR A 4 -12.37 26.38 22.11
C THR A 4 -13.50 25.50 21.59
N GLU A 5 -14.48 26.10 20.93
CA GLU A 5 -15.53 25.38 20.21
C GLU A 5 -15.10 25.23 18.75
N ILE A 6 -14.94 23.98 18.32
CA ILE A 6 -14.63 23.63 16.92
C ILE A 6 -15.93 23.28 16.20
N ARG A 7 -16.30 24.10 15.22
CA ARG A 7 -17.45 23.88 14.35
C ARG A 7 -17.02 23.19 13.06
N VAL A 8 -17.66 22.08 12.75
CA VAL A 8 -17.36 21.25 11.57
C VAL A 8 -18.58 21.19 10.67
N HIS A 9 -18.42 21.45 9.38
CA HIS A 9 -19.51 21.31 8.42
C HIS A 9 -19.79 19.83 8.09
N GLY A 10 -21.04 19.53 7.76
CA GLY A 10 -21.44 18.24 7.17
C GLY A 10 -20.98 18.11 5.70
N VAL A 11 -21.69 17.32 4.89
CA VAL A 11 -21.26 17.04 3.50
C VAL A 11 -21.30 18.28 2.59
N ALA A 12 -22.19 19.24 2.87
CA ALA A 12 -22.28 20.49 2.12
C ALA A 12 -21.23 21.50 2.62
N ASP A 13 -20.29 21.88 1.76
CA ASP A 13 -19.37 23.00 2.04
C ASP A 13 -20.14 24.31 1.98
N LYS A 14 -20.14 25.08 3.07
CA LYS A 14 -20.73 26.42 3.12
C LYS A 14 -19.68 27.52 3.35
N GLY A 15 -18.39 27.19 3.33
CA GLY A 15 -17.32 28.13 3.63
C GLY A 15 -17.17 28.44 5.12
N PRO A 16 -15.96 28.79 5.59
CA PRO A 16 -15.69 29.05 7.01
C PRO A 16 -16.44 30.27 7.56
N GLU A 17 -16.78 31.25 6.72
CA GLU A 17 -17.57 32.43 7.06
C GLU A 17 -18.98 32.03 7.52
N THR A 18 -19.62 31.11 6.79
CA THR A 18 -20.96 30.60 7.11
C THR A 18 -20.95 29.69 8.33
N ILE A 19 -19.88 28.90 8.53
CA ILE A 19 -19.75 28.03 9.71
C ILE A 19 -19.61 28.87 10.99
N LEU A 20 -18.86 29.97 10.91
CA LEU A 20 -18.62 30.86 12.05
C LEU A 20 -19.68 31.95 12.20
N ASP A 21 -20.53 32.17 11.19
CA ASP A 21 -21.43 33.32 11.10
C ASP A 21 -20.67 34.64 11.25
N ARG A 22 -19.57 34.77 10.51
CA ARG A 22 -18.65 35.92 10.55
C ARG A 22 -18.19 36.29 9.14
N PRO A 23 -18.18 37.59 8.78
CA PRO A 23 -17.96 38.02 7.41
C PRO A 23 -16.51 37.87 6.94
N ILE A 24 -15.53 37.95 7.85
CA ILE A 24 -14.11 37.85 7.51
C ILE A 24 -13.41 36.91 8.47
N VAL A 25 -12.90 35.81 7.91
CA VAL A 25 -12.16 34.78 8.63
C VAL A 25 -10.75 34.66 8.07
N ALA A 26 -9.82 34.21 8.90
CA ALA A 26 -8.45 33.95 8.52
C ALA A 26 -8.12 32.50 8.86
N GLN A 27 -7.36 31.84 7.98
CA GLN A 27 -6.79 30.55 8.28
C GLN A 27 -5.73 30.70 9.37
N VAL A 28 -5.88 29.93 10.45
CA VAL A 28 -4.97 29.95 11.60
C VAL A 28 -4.11 28.68 11.67
N ALA A 29 -4.55 27.60 11.05
CA ALA A 29 -3.81 26.35 10.91
C ALA A 29 -4.29 25.53 9.70
N GLY A 30 -3.47 24.57 9.25
CA GLY A 30 -3.76 23.69 8.12
C GLY A 30 -3.40 24.31 6.76
N ASP A 31 -4.02 23.80 5.69
CA ASP A 31 -3.79 24.21 4.30
C ASP A 31 -5.12 24.46 3.54
N ASP A 32 -5.04 24.70 2.24
CA ASP A 32 -6.21 24.94 1.39
C ASP A 32 -7.14 23.72 1.24
N ASN A 33 -6.67 22.52 1.59
CA ASN A 33 -7.43 21.28 1.50
C ASN A 33 -8.19 20.97 2.79
N ALA A 34 -7.54 21.20 3.93
CA ALA A 34 -8.11 21.09 5.27
C ALA A 34 -7.51 22.15 6.20
N GLY A 35 -8.35 23.02 6.73
CA GLY A 35 -7.90 24.20 7.45
C GLY A 35 -8.78 24.56 8.64
N PHE A 36 -8.14 25.12 9.67
CA PHE A 36 -8.80 25.76 10.80
C PHE A 36 -8.86 27.27 10.56
N TYR A 37 -10.04 27.84 10.76
CA TYR A 37 -10.32 29.25 10.50
C TYR A 37 -10.88 29.92 11.76
N ARG A 38 -10.45 31.15 12.00
CA ARG A 38 -10.99 32.01 13.07
C ARG A 38 -11.40 33.36 12.51
N PRO A 39 -12.28 34.12 13.19
CA PRO A 39 -12.58 35.49 12.80
C PRO A 39 -11.30 36.33 12.78
N ARG A 40 -11.11 37.13 11.73
CA ARG A 40 -9.93 38.00 11.62
C ARG A 40 -9.99 39.06 12.74
N PRO A 41 -8.87 39.36 13.44
CA PRO A 41 -8.83 40.46 14.40
C PRO A 41 -9.34 41.76 13.78
N GLY A 42 -10.26 42.46 14.47
CA GLY A 42 -10.90 43.69 13.99
C GLY A 42 -12.18 43.50 13.17
N TYR A 43 -12.53 42.27 12.77
CA TYR A 43 -13.71 41.97 11.95
C TYR A 43 -14.68 40.99 12.62
N GLY A 44 -14.67 40.96 13.95
CA GLY A 44 -15.53 40.13 14.80
C GLY A 44 -14.80 39.66 16.06
N ALA A 45 -15.55 39.37 17.12
CA ALA A 45 -14.97 38.77 18.31
C ALA A 45 -14.56 37.31 18.01
N ALA A 46 -13.31 36.97 18.31
CA ALA A 46 -12.79 35.61 18.20
C ALA A 46 -13.37 34.66 19.27
N ALA A 47 -13.96 35.23 20.32
CA ALA A 47 -14.66 34.51 21.36
C ALA A 47 -16.15 34.89 21.39
N ASP A 48 -16.99 33.96 21.82
CA ASP A 48 -18.40 34.23 22.10
C ASP A 48 -18.57 35.09 23.37
N ARG A 49 -19.82 35.39 23.73
CA ARG A 49 -20.15 36.20 24.92
C ARG A 49 -19.70 35.56 26.24
N ASN A 50 -19.39 34.26 26.23
CA ASN A 50 -18.95 33.48 27.39
C ASN A 50 -17.42 33.26 27.41
N GLY A 51 -16.68 33.86 26.47
CA GLY A 51 -15.23 33.73 26.38
C GLY A 51 -14.73 32.45 25.69
N VAL A 52 -15.62 31.72 25.01
CA VAL A 52 -15.29 30.52 24.23
C VAL A 52 -14.75 30.92 22.86
N THR A 53 -13.54 30.48 22.52
CA THR A 53 -12.92 30.77 21.21
C THR A 53 -13.63 29.96 20.12
N LEU A 54 -14.12 30.63 19.08
CA LEU A 54 -14.80 29.97 17.96
C LEU A 54 -13.81 29.66 16.83
N GLU A 55 -13.79 28.41 16.38
CA GLU A 55 -12.95 27.95 15.29
C GLU A 55 -13.74 27.05 14.33
N ALA A 56 -13.59 27.25 13.02
CA ALA A 56 -14.20 26.41 12.02
C ALA A 56 -13.15 25.47 11.41
N TYR A 57 -13.48 24.18 11.35
CA TYR A 57 -12.70 23.20 10.60
C TYR A 57 -13.38 22.92 9.26
N ARG A 58 -12.68 23.26 8.18
CA ARG A 58 -13.12 23.01 6.80
C ARG A 58 -12.34 21.84 6.22
N TRP A 59 -13.05 20.88 5.64
CA TRP A 59 -12.46 19.64 5.10
C TRP A 59 -13.02 19.23 3.73
N SER A 60 -13.92 20.03 3.15
CA SER A 60 -14.62 19.75 1.88
C SER A 60 -13.70 19.42 0.68
N ARG A 61 -12.51 20.03 0.66
CA ARG A 61 -11.51 19.79 -0.39
C ARG A 61 -10.74 18.48 -0.20
N LEU A 62 -10.90 17.77 0.93
CA LEU A 62 -10.45 16.39 1.07
C LEU A 62 -11.32 15.39 0.29
N THR A 63 -12.58 15.74 0.00
CA THR A 63 -13.53 14.85 -0.69
C THR A 63 -13.80 15.23 -2.15
N GLY A 64 -13.46 16.45 -2.57
CA GLY A 64 -13.54 16.87 -3.98
C GLY A 64 -12.51 16.13 -4.85
N GLY A 65 -12.96 15.38 -5.85
CA GLY A 65 -12.11 14.51 -6.67
C GLY A 65 -11.78 15.08 -8.05
N THR A 66 -10.50 15.29 -8.34
CA THR A 66 -9.98 15.29 -9.71
C THR A 66 -9.89 13.84 -10.24
N ALA A 67 -9.93 13.63 -11.55
CA ALA A 67 -9.85 12.29 -12.15
C ALA A 67 -8.61 11.49 -11.69
N THR A 68 -7.48 12.17 -11.51
CA THR A 68 -6.23 11.59 -10.98
C THR A 68 -6.37 11.11 -9.53
N ARG A 69 -7.15 11.82 -8.71
CA ARG A 69 -7.43 11.43 -7.31
C ARG A 69 -8.30 10.17 -7.27
N THR A 70 -9.31 10.09 -8.13
CA THR A 70 -10.19 8.91 -8.25
C THR A 70 -9.43 7.67 -8.70
N PHE A 71 -8.57 7.79 -9.73
CA PHE A 71 -7.74 6.67 -10.20
C PHE A 71 -6.76 6.19 -9.12
N SER A 72 -6.09 7.13 -8.45
CA SER A 72 -5.19 6.81 -7.34
C SER A 72 -5.93 6.14 -6.18
N LEU A 73 -7.16 6.59 -5.89
CA LEU A 73 -8.03 5.98 -4.88
C LEU A 73 -8.31 4.53 -5.20
N VAL A 74 -8.81 4.21 -6.40
CA VAL A 74 -9.15 2.84 -6.79
C VAL A 74 -7.92 1.93 -6.76
N LEU A 75 -6.79 2.41 -7.28
CA LEU A 75 -5.55 1.64 -7.32
C LEU A 75 -4.99 1.34 -5.93
N LEU A 76 -5.02 2.33 -5.03
CA LEU A 76 -4.45 2.23 -3.69
C LEU A 76 -5.47 1.78 -2.64
N LEU A 77 -6.75 1.62 -3.00
CA LEU A 77 -7.84 1.28 -2.09
C LEU A 77 -7.52 0.03 -1.25
N PRO A 78 -7.03 -1.09 -1.80
CA PRO A 78 -6.73 -2.27 -1.00
C PRO A 78 -5.68 -2.00 0.08
N PHE A 79 -4.68 -1.18 -0.23
CA PHE A 79 -3.64 -0.78 0.72
C PHE A 79 -4.17 0.19 1.78
N MET A 80 -5.01 1.14 1.38
CA MET A 80 -5.66 2.06 2.32
C MET A 80 -6.56 1.31 3.30
N LEU A 81 -7.37 0.37 2.82
CA LEU A 81 -8.22 -0.46 3.66
C LEU A 81 -7.39 -1.35 4.61
N SER A 82 -6.31 -1.95 4.12
CA SER A 82 -5.39 -2.73 4.95
C SER A 82 -4.74 -1.87 6.04
N ASN A 83 -4.35 -0.63 5.71
CA ASN A 83 -3.79 0.31 6.66
C ASN A 83 -4.83 0.73 7.72
N ILE A 84 -6.06 1.04 7.31
CA ILE A 84 -7.16 1.36 8.23
C ILE A 84 -7.48 0.18 9.14
N ALA A 85 -7.52 -1.04 8.61
CA ALA A 85 -7.82 -2.25 9.37
C ALA A 85 -6.90 -2.44 10.58
N VAL A 86 -5.61 -2.09 10.45
CA VAL A 86 -4.62 -2.13 11.55
C VAL A 86 -5.05 -1.27 12.74
N TRP A 87 -5.64 -0.10 12.47
CA TRP A 87 -6.08 0.85 13.50
C TRP A 87 -7.47 0.53 14.06
N MET A 88 -8.32 -0.18 13.30
CA MET A 88 -9.67 -0.57 13.73
C MET A 88 -9.69 -1.81 14.63
N LEU A 89 -8.55 -2.47 14.85
CA LEU A 89 -8.42 -3.68 15.65
C LEU A 89 -8.39 -3.30 17.15
N PRO A 90 -9.40 -3.69 17.96
CA PRO A 90 -9.50 -3.32 19.38
C PRO A 90 -8.56 -4.12 20.29
N VAL A 91 -7.35 -4.44 19.82
CA VAL A 91 -6.61 -5.59 20.30
C VAL A 91 -5.29 -5.19 20.98
N THR A 92 -5.24 -5.35 22.29
CA THR A 92 -4.01 -5.22 23.08
C THR A 92 -3.36 -6.59 23.33
N GLY A 93 -2.06 -6.60 23.64
CA GLY A 93 -1.31 -7.84 23.94
C GLY A 93 -1.01 -8.73 22.73
N ARG A 94 -0.75 -10.03 22.99
CA ARG A 94 -0.29 -11.00 21.98
C ARG A 94 -1.22 -11.12 20.78
N GLY A 95 -2.52 -11.11 21.03
CA GLY A 95 -3.53 -11.18 19.98
C GLY A 95 -3.49 -10.01 19.00
N GLY A 96 -3.10 -8.81 19.47
CA GLY A 96 -3.00 -7.62 18.64
C GLY A 96 -1.77 -7.65 17.74
N HIS A 97 -0.65 -8.15 18.27
CA HIS A 97 0.55 -8.38 17.47
C HIS A 97 0.30 -9.34 16.30
N VAL A 98 -0.44 -10.43 16.54
CA VAL A 98 -0.81 -11.40 15.48
C VAL A 98 -1.71 -10.74 14.44
N ALA A 99 -2.75 -10.01 14.86
CA ALA A 99 -3.65 -9.34 13.92
C ALA A 99 -2.93 -8.29 13.06
N ARG A 100 -2.04 -7.48 13.66
CA ARG A 100 -1.21 -6.51 12.93
C ARG A 100 -0.24 -7.19 11.94
N ALA A 101 0.36 -8.33 12.34
CA ALA A 101 1.19 -9.13 11.43
C ALA A 101 0.37 -9.66 10.24
N LEU A 102 -0.81 -10.22 10.47
CA LEU A 102 -1.70 -10.71 9.42
C LEU A 102 -2.12 -9.60 8.45
N CYS A 103 -2.46 -8.40 8.94
CA CYS A 103 -2.76 -7.25 8.08
C CYS A 103 -1.55 -6.83 7.23
N ARG A 104 -0.33 -6.85 7.80
CA ARG A 104 0.90 -6.55 7.05
C ARG A 104 1.20 -7.60 5.99
N LEU A 105 1.02 -8.88 6.29
CA LEU A 105 1.19 -9.96 5.33
C LEU A 105 0.14 -9.87 4.22
N LEU A 106 -1.11 -9.58 4.55
CA LEU A 106 -2.16 -9.35 3.55
C LEU A 106 -1.76 -8.19 2.63
N ALA A 107 -1.33 -7.06 3.18
CA ALA A 107 -0.84 -5.94 2.38
C ALA A 107 0.35 -6.34 1.49
N ALA A 108 1.31 -7.13 1.99
CA ALA A 108 2.45 -7.61 1.20
C ALA A 108 2.01 -8.54 0.05
N THR A 109 1.06 -9.45 0.29
CA THR A 109 0.49 -10.28 -0.79
C THR A 109 -0.29 -9.46 -1.82
N MET A 110 -0.91 -8.35 -1.43
CA MET A 110 -1.52 -7.41 -2.39
C MET A 110 -0.45 -6.71 -3.23
N THR A 111 0.71 -6.38 -2.67
CA THR A 111 1.86 -5.88 -3.44
C THR A 111 2.32 -6.90 -4.46
N ALA A 112 2.49 -8.17 -4.05
CA ALA A 112 2.86 -9.25 -4.96
C ALA A 112 1.83 -9.43 -6.08
N MET A 113 0.53 -9.42 -5.76
CA MET A 113 -0.55 -9.53 -6.75
C MET A 113 -0.56 -8.36 -7.73
N TYR A 114 -0.30 -7.13 -7.27
CA TYR A 114 -0.19 -5.97 -8.14
C TYR A 114 0.97 -6.12 -9.14
N VAL A 115 2.14 -6.56 -8.66
CA VAL A 115 3.29 -6.85 -9.52
C VAL A 115 2.95 -7.96 -10.51
N LEU A 116 2.36 -9.07 -10.05
CA LEU A 116 1.95 -10.17 -10.92
C LEU A 116 0.94 -9.73 -11.98
N SER A 117 0.01 -8.81 -11.67
CA SER A 117 -0.90 -8.26 -12.68
C SER A 117 -0.15 -7.53 -13.79
N THR A 118 0.88 -6.74 -13.44
CA THR A 118 1.70 -6.05 -14.45
C THR A 118 2.59 -7.01 -15.23
N VAL A 119 3.15 -8.03 -14.55
CA VAL A 119 3.94 -9.11 -15.14
C VAL A 119 3.11 -9.98 -16.08
N GLY A 120 1.85 -10.26 -15.74
CA GLY A 120 0.93 -10.99 -16.62
C GLY A 120 0.75 -10.28 -17.95
N VAL A 121 0.59 -8.95 -17.93
CA VAL A 121 0.47 -8.18 -19.17
C VAL A 121 1.81 -8.10 -19.92
N SER A 122 2.89 -7.72 -19.25
CA SER A 122 4.15 -7.42 -19.95
C SER A 122 4.99 -8.66 -20.26
N LEU A 123 5.16 -9.58 -19.30
CA LEU A 123 6.01 -10.76 -19.47
C LEU A 123 5.21 -11.90 -20.09
N ASP A 124 4.08 -12.29 -19.49
CA ASP A 124 3.32 -13.47 -19.95
C ASP A 124 2.63 -13.22 -21.30
N LEU A 125 1.81 -12.17 -21.42
CA LEU A 125 1.08 -11.92 -22.66
C LEU A 125 1.96 -11.36 -23.79
N ILE A 126 2.78 -10.34 -23.51
CA ILE A 126 3.56 -9.66 -24.57
C ILE A 126 4.89 -10.37 -24.85
N ALA A 127 5.76 -10.50 -23.84
CA ALA A 127 7.12 -11.00 -24.05
C ALA A 127 7.19 -12.50 -24.36
N TRP A 128 6.31 -13.29 -23.74
CA TRP A 128 6.31 -14.75 -23.82
C TRP A 128 5.36 -15.26 -24.91
N GLN A 129 4.07 -14.94 -24.83
CA GLN A 129 3.06 -15.48 -25.75
C GLN A 129 3.03 -14.74 -27.10
N CYS A 130 2.82 -13.43 -27.10
CA CYS A 130 2.66 -12.66 -28.34
C CYS A 130 3.93 -12.64 -29.20
N ALA A 131 5.09 -12.38 -28.59
CA ALA A 131 6.35 -12.33 -29.33
C ALA A 131 6.78 -13.70 -29.90
N ALA A 132 6.27 -14.81 -29.37
CA ALA A 132 6.51 -16.15 -29.91
C ALA A 132 5.52 -16.55 -31.02
N TYR A 133 4.46 -15.76 -31.23
CA TYR A 133 3.39 -16.06 -32.18
C TYR A 133 3.37 -15.06 -33.35
N PRO A 134 3.81 -15.44 -34.57
CA PRO A 134 3.96 -14.51 -35.69
C PRO A 134 2.69 -13.72 -36.05
N ARG A 135 1.50 -14.34 -35.95
CA ARG A 135 0.23 -13.65 -36.21
C ARG A 135 -0.10 -12.57 -35.17
N CYS A 136 0.47 -12.62 -33.97
CA CYS A 136 0.31 -11.54 -32.99
C CYS A 136 1.09 -10.28 -33.39
N LEU A 137 2.24 -10.48 -34.05
CA LEU A 137 3.14 -9.41 -34.51
C LEU A 137 2.76 -8.85 -35.89
N GLU A 138 1.95 -9.58 -36.64
CA GLU A 138 1.47 -9.17 -37.97
C GLU A 138 0.75 -7.82 -37.91
N GLY A 139 1.18 -6.88 -38.75
CA GLY A 139 0.63 -5.52 -38.80
C GLY A 139 1.08 -4.57 -37.67
N ARG A 140 1.97 -5.00 -36.77
CA ARG A 140 2.42 -4.20 -35.61
C ARG A 140 3.91 -3.82 -35.71
N ARG A 141 4.21 -2.83 -36.55
CA ARG A 141 5.60 -2.45 -36.90
C ARG A 141 6.42 -2.03 -35.69
N GLU A 142 5.80 -1.40 -34.70
CA GLU A 142 6.43 -0.82 -33.52
C GLU A 142 7.09 -1.86 -32.61
N PHE A 143 6.60 -3.10 -32.62
CA PHE A 143 7.12 -4.17 -31.76
C PHE A 143 7.27 -5.54 -32.44
N SER A 144 7.13 -5.60 -33.76
CA SER A 144 7.46 -6.78 -34.57
C SER A 144 8.89 -7.30 -34.37
N TRP A 145 9.85 -6.41 -34.10
CA TRP A 145 11.24 -6.74 -33.80
C TRP A 145 11.43 -7.61 -32.54
N LEU A 146 10.44 -7.64 -31.62
CA LEU A 146 10.47 -8.54 -30.48
C LEU A 146 10.53 -10.00 -30.92
N GLY A 147 9.98 -10.34 -32.09
CA GLY A 147 10.00 -11.71 -32.64
C GLY A 147 11.40 -12.25 -32.94
N ASP A 148 12.40 -11.37 -33.11
CA ASP A 148 13.78 -11.75 -33.43
C ASP A 148 14.68 -11.79 -32.18
N VAL A 149 14.24 -11.21 -31.07
CA VAL A 149 14.99 -11.19 -29.81
C VAL A 149 14.88 -12.56 -29.12
N PRO A 150 15.92 -13.13 -28.48
CA PRO A 150 15.77 -14.36 -27.70
C PRO A 150 14.82 -14.21 -26.49
N PRO A 151 14.06 -15.25 -26.07
CA PRO A 151 13.06 -15.13 -25.00
C PRO A 151 13.57 -14.55 -23.67
N GLY A 152 14.78 -14.93 -23.23
CA GLY A 152 15.36 -14.39 -22.00
C GLY A 152 15.60 -12.87 -22.05
N GLN A 153 16.06 -12.38 -23.20
CA GLN A 153 16.26 -10.95 -23.43
C GLN A 153 14.93 -10.20 -23.56
N ARG A 154 13.91 -10.80 -24.18
CA ARG A 154 12.54 -10.23 -24.20
C ARG A 154 12.00 -10.04 -22.78
N LEU A 155 12.13 -11.06 -21.93
CA LEU A 155 11.68 -10.99 -20.54
C LEU A 155 12.40 -9.88 -19.77
N ALA A 156 13.73 -9.74 -19.97
CA ALA A 156 14.49 -8.65 -19.35
C ALA A 156 14.04 -7.27 -19.84
N LEU A 157 13.80 -7.10 -21.14
CA LEU A 157 13.30 -5.84 -21.73
C LEU A 157 11.90 -5.49 -21.21
N LEU A 158 11.00 -6.47 -21.16
CA LEU A 158 9.61 -6.27 -20.74
C LEU A 158 9.41 -6.35 -19.22
N ALA A 159 10.49 -6.54 -18.45
CA ALA A 159 10.53 -6.27 -17.01
C ALA A 159 10.60 -4.76 -16.69
N VAL A 160 10.88 -3.90 -17.68
CA VAL A 160 10.91 -2.44 -17.48
C VAL A 160 9.54 -1.87 -17.07
N PRO A 161 8.40 -2.20 -17.72
CA PRO A 161 7.07 -1.77 -17.26
C PRO A 161 6.74 -2.06 -15.79
N PRO A 162 6.87 -3.28 -15.25
CA PRO A 162 6.62 -3.53 -13.83
C PRO A 162 7.59 -2.76 -12.92
N ILE A 163 8.87 -2.63 -13.29
CA ILE A 163 9.84 -1.82 -12.53
C ILE A 163 9.43 -0.34 -12.50
N ILE A 164 8.99 0.21 -13.63
CA ILE A 164 8.47 1.59 -13.69
C ILE A 164 7.25 1.74 -12.77
N ALA A 165 6.30 0.80 -12.80
CA ALA A 165 5.13 0.83 -11.92
C ALA A 165 5.52 0.82 -10.43
N ILE A 166 6.48 -0.04 -10.04
CA ILE A 166 7.03 -0.09 -8.68
C ILE A 166 7.65 1.24 -8.28
N VAL A 167 8.50 1.83 -9.15
CA VAL A 167 9.16 3.12 -8.90
C VAL A 167 8.14 4.25 -8.79
N LEU A 168 7.12 4.30 -9.65
CA LEU A 168 6.08 5.32 -9.61
C LEU A 168 5.29 5.27 -8.29
N ILE A 169 4.85 4.08 -7.88
CA ILE A 169 4.12 3.89 -6.61
C ILE A 169 5.03 4.27 -5.43
N TRP A 170 6.30 3.86 -5.46
CA TRP A 170 7.27 4.22 -4.42
C TRP A 170 7.44 5.74 -4.30
N ARG A 171 7.54 6.46 -5.43
CA ARG A 171 7.66 7.92 -5.46
C ARG A 171 6.40 8.60 -4.93
N LEU A 172 5.22 8.13 -5.35
CA LEU A 172 3.93 8.67 -4.87
C LEU A 172 3.82 8.47 -3.35
N GLY A 173 4.07 7.26 -2.87
CA GLY A 173 4.09 6.94 -1.44
C GLY A 173 5.21 7.62 -0.66
N ALA A 174 6.18 8.28 -1.31
CA ALA A 174 7.21 9.08 -0.65
C ALA A 174 6.86 10.56 -0.49
N ARG A 175 6.03 11.11 -1.39
CA ARG A 175 5.67 12.53 -1.38
C ARG A 175 4.63 12.87 -0.32
N THR A 176 3.71 11.96 -0.01
CA THR A 176 2.57 12.20 0.90
C THR A 176 2.96 12.44 2.38
N TRP A 177 4.24 12.31 2.74
CA TRP A 177 4.68 12.25 4.15
C TRP A 177 5.57 13.41 4.61
N GLN A 178 5.66 14.49 3.83
CA GLN A 178 6.49 15.66 4.18
C GLN A 178 5.82 16.64 5.18
N LEU A 179 4.66 16.32 5.77
CA LEU A 179 4.02 17.17 6.79
C LEU A 179 4.78 17.11 8.12
N PRO A 180 5.36 18.22 8.64
CA PRO A 180 6.18 18.25 9.84
C PRO A 180 5.33 18.17 11.12
N GLU A 181 5.30 17.00 11.74
CA GLU A 181 5.03 16.89 13.18
C GLU A 181 6.20 16.10 13.79
N ASP A 182 7.38 16.72 13.80
CA ASP A 182 8.50 16.22 14.58
C ASP A 182 8.19 16.52 16.05
N SER A 183 7.66 15.52 16.77
CA SER A 183 7.65 15.56 18.23
C SER A 183 8.99 14.99 18.73
N ASP A 184 9.84 15.83 19.32
CA ASP A 184 11.15 15.47 19.92
C ASP A 184 11.07 14.43 21.06
N HIS A 185 9.86 13.99 21.44
CA HIS A 185 9.66 13.14 22.59
C HIS A 185 9.65 11.65 22.19
N ALA A 186 10.58 10.90 22.78
CA ALA A 186 10.63 9.45 22.67
C ALA A 186 9.29 8.83 23.10
N PRO A 187 8.68 7.92 22.31
CA PRO A 187 7.44 7.29 22.70
C PRO A 187 7.68 6.34 23.89
N GLY A 188 7.32 6.80 25.09
CA GLY A 188 6.89 5.96 26.20
C GLY A 188 5.42 5.56 26.03
N VAL A 189 4.95 4.61 26.84
CA VAL A 189 3.57 4.07 26.84
C VAL A 189 2.54 5.21 26.70
N GLY A 190 1.90 5.30 25.54
CA GLY A 190 1.16 6.49 25.07
C GLY A 190 0.92 6.55 23.55
N ALA A 191 1.59 5.70 22.77
CA ALA A 191 1.36 5.53 21.32
C ALA A 191 -0.02 4.94 20.94
N ASP A 192 -0.88 4.65 21.93
CA ASP A 192 -2.25 4.15 21.74
C ASP A 192 -3.30 5.25 22.02
N ARG A 193 -2.86 6.49 22.30
CA ARG A 193 -3.73 7.64 22.61
C ARG A 193 -3.73 8.63 21.44
N LEU A 194 -4.91 8.86 20.87
CA LEU A 194 -5.12 9.79 19.74
C LEU A 194 -4.68 11.24 20.04
N ASP A 195 -4.69 11.62 21.32
CA ASP A 195 -4.33 12.95 21.79
C ASP A 195 -2.82 13.16 22.03
N ALA A 196 -2.01 12.10 21.91
CA ALA A 196 -0.55 12.20 22.00
C ALA A 196 0.06 12.55 20.62
N PRO A 197 0.92 13.57 20.49
CA PRO A 197 1.59 13.88 19.22
C PRO A 197 2.38 12.70 18.64
N ALA A 198 2.96 11.87 19.52
CA ALA A 198 3.70 10.68 19.14
C ALA A 198 2.84 9.59 18.45
N PHE A 199 1.50 9.63 18.60
CA PHE A 199 0.58 8.76 17.85
C PHE A 199 0.64 9.03 16.34
N TRP A 200 0.82 10.30 15.98
CA TRP A 200 0.83 10.76 14.60
C TRP A 200 2.23 10.67 13.95
N ASP A 201 3.31 10.57 14.73
CA ASP A 201 4.68 10.35 14.24
C ASP A 201 4.93 8.88 13.81
N THR A 202 4.45 8.55 12.62
CA THR A 202 4.59 7.22 11.99
C THR A 202 5.66 7.17 10.90
N ARG A 203 6.42 8.27 10.70
CA ARG A 203 7.39 8.44 9.60
C ARG A 203 8.42 7.32 9.53
N SER A 204 8.96 6.93 10.69
CA SER A 204 10.00 5.89 10.74
C SER A 204 9.44 4.51 10.39
N LEU A 205 8.25 4.16 10.90
CA LEU A 205 7.55 2.91 10.60
C LEU A 205 7.22 2.80 9.12
N LEU A 206 6.66 3.86 8.53
CA LEU A 206 6.27 3.88 7.12
C LEU A 206 7.47 3.76 6.19
N ARG A 207 8.61 4.40 6.53
CA ARG A 207 9.86 4.22 5.78
C ARG A 207 10.34 2.77 5.80
N ARG A 208 10.22 2.07 6.93
CA ARG A 208 10.62 0.65 7.07
C ARG A 208 9.68 -0.26 6.30
N LEU A 209 8.37 -0.15 6.50
CA LEU A 209 7.35 -0.91 5.76
C LEU A 209 7.50 -0.71 4.25
N ARG A 210 7.66 0.53 3.78
CA ARG A 210 7.86 0.81 2.36
C ARG A 210 9.11 0.12 1.80
N SER A 211 10.21 0.10 2.54
CA SER A 211 11.42 -0.61 2.09
C SER A 211 11.19 -2.12 1.97
N VAL A 212 10.43 -2.71 2.89
CA VAL A 212 10.06 -4.13 2.82
C VAL A 212 9.10 -4.41 1.66
N HIS A 213 8.11 -3.54 1.43
CA HIS A 213 7.19 -3.67 0.27
C HIS A 213 7.92 -3.54 -1.07
N VAL A 214 8.93 -2.67 -1.18
CA VAL A 214 9.79 -2.61 -2.39
C VAL A 214 10.55 -3.93 -2.57
N ALA A 215 11.08 -4.51 -1.49
CA ALA A 215 11.75 -5.81 -1.57
C ALA A 215 10.79 -6.93 -2.00
N VAL A 216 9.56 -6.96 -1.47
CA VAL A 216 8.51 -7.91 -1.89
C VAL A 216 8.15 -7.71 -3.37
N ALA A 217 8.02 -6.46 -3.81
CA ALA A 217 7.66 -6.16 -5.20
C ALA A 217 8.73 -6.62 -6.20
N LEU A 218 9.99 -6.29 -5.91
CA LEU A 218 11.14 -6.70 -6.73
C LEU A 218 11.36 -8.22 -6.69
N GLY A 219 11.33 -8.85 -5.51
CA GLY A 219 11.46 -10.30 -5.40
C GLY A 219 10.30 -11.06 -6.08
N THR A 220 9.09 -10.51 -6.11
CA THR A 220 7.99 -11.14 -6.87
C THR A 220 8.28 -11.16 -8.37
N LEU A 221 8.85 -10.07 -8.90
CA LEU A 221 9.30 -10.00 -10.29
C LEU A 221 10.45 -10.98 -10.55
N ASP A 222 11.44 -11.00 -9.67
CA ASP A 222 12.63 -11.85 -9.79
C ASP A 222 12.27 -13.35 -9.73
N VAL A 223 11.47 -13.80 -8.75
CA VAL A 223 10.93 -15.18 -8.73
C VAL A 223 10.23 -15.51 -10.05
N THR A 224 9.41 -14.61 -10.61
CA THR A 224 8.68 -14.90 -11.85
C THR A 224 9.63 -15.09 -13.03
N LEU A 225 10.69 -14.30 -13.12
CA LEU A 225 11.74 -14.47 -14.14
C LEU A 225 12.53 -15.77 -13.91
N LEU A 226 12.94 -16.03 -12.68
CA LEU A 226 13.83 -17.13 -12.32
C LEU A 226 13.12 -18.50 -12.36
N LEU A 227 11.81 -18.57 -12.12
CA LEU A 227 11.02 -19.80 -12.30
C LEU A 227 11.00 -20.28 -13.76
N VAL A 228 11.30 -19.41 -14.71
CA VAL A 228 11.39 -19.73 -16.13
C VAL A 228 12.85 -19.99 -16.52
N LEU A 229 13.77 -19.11 -16.12
CA LEU A 229 15.16 -19.16 -16.54
C LEU A 229 15.97 -20.25 -15.84
N ALA A 230 15.79 -20.46 -14.52
CA ALA A 230 16.59 -21.42 -13.77
C ALA A 230 16.32 -22.89 -14.18
N PRO A 231 15.05 -23.33 -14.36
CA PRO A 231 14.78 -24.68 -14.84
C PRO A 231 15.20 -24.89 -16.30
N HIS A 232 15.09 -23.86 -17.14
CA HIS A 232 15.50 -23.94 -18.54
C HIS A 232 17.02 -24.10 -18.68
N ASP A 233 17.79 -23.24 -18.02
CA ASP A 233 19.24 -23.25 -18.11
C ASP A 233 19.85 -24.45 -17.35
N ALA A 234 19.15 -24.97 -16.32
CA ALA A 234 19.58 -26.07 -15.45
C ALA A 234 21.00 -25.87 -14.87
N THR A 235 21.43 -24.62 -14.71
CA THR A 235 22.75 -24.26 -14.20
C THR A 235 22.70 -23.80 -12.74
N VAL A 236 23.82 -23.99 -12.03
CA VAL A 236 23.96 -23.58 -10.62
C VAL A 236 23.65 -22.09 -10.39
N PRO A 237 24.12 -21.13 -11.21
CA PRO A 237 23.83 -19.71 -11.00
C PRO A 237 22.33 -19.38 -10.98
N GLY A 238 21.53 -19.96 -11.91
CA GLY A 238 20.09 -19.73 -11.95
C GLY A 238 19.38 -20.20 -10.67
N TRP A 239 19.73 -21.40 -10.19
CA TRP A 239 19.17 -21.94 -8.95
C TRP A 239 19.63 -21.17 -7.70
N LEU A 240 20.88 -20.70 -7.66
CA LEU A 240 21.39 -19.85 -6.58
C LEU A 240 20.66 -18.51 -6.50
N LEU A 241 20.41 -17.87 -7.66
CA LEU A 241 19.63 -16.63 -7.71
C LEU A 241 18.20 -16.86 -7.20
N LEU A 242 17.54 -17.95 -7.65
CA LEU A 242 16.19 -18.28 -7.19
C LEU A 242 16.16 -18.55 -5.68
N ALA A 243 17.11 -19.31 -5.15
CA ALA A 243 17.21 -19.60 -3.73
C ALA A 243 17.46 -18.32 -2.91
N ALA A 244 18.33 -17.43 -3.39
CA ALA A 244 18.62 -16.15 -2.74
C ALA A 244 17.39 -15.24 -2.71
N ASP A 245 16.61 -15.21 -3.79
CA ASP A 245 15.41 -14.39 -3.87
C ASP A 245 14.25 -14.94 -3.01
N VAL A 246 14.08 -16.26 -2.98
CA VAL A 246 13.16 -16.92 -2.03
C VAL A 246 13.56 -16.61 -0.58
N ALA A 247 14.85 -16.62 -0.25
CA ALA A 247 15.35 -16.25 1.07
C ALA A 247 15.10 -14.76 1.39
N LEU A 248 15.20 -13.87 0.40
CA LEU A 248 14.86 -12.45 0.52
C LEU A 248 13.37 -12.28 0.85
N LEU A 249 12.47 -12.95 0.10
CA LEU A 249 11.02 -12.91 0.37
C LEU A 249 10.67 -13.48 1.75
N ALA A 250 11.30 -14.58 2.16
CA ALA A 250 11.14 -15.13 3.50
C ALA A 250 11.62 -14.13 4.58
N GLY A 251 12.74 -13.45 4.35
CA GLY A 251 13.23 -12.38 5.22
C GLY A 251 12.25 -11.21 5.33
N ALA A 252 11.60 -10.83 4.23
CA ALA A 252 10.56 -9.80 4.22
C ALA A 252 9.35 -10.20 5.07
N VAL A 253 8.87 -11.45 4.93
CA VAL A 253 7.79 -12.02 5.76
C VAL A 253 8.15 -11.97 7.25
N VAL A 254 9.38 -12.38 7.60
CA VAL A 254 9.87 -12.33 8.99
C VAL A 254 9.86 -10.90 9.51
N LEU A 255 10.38 -9.92 8.77
CA LEU A 255 10.38 -8.51 9.18
C LEU A 255 8.96 -7.98 9.42
N LEU A 256 8.00 -8.30 8.54
CA LEU A 256 6.61 -7.86 8.67
C LEU A 256 5.91 -8.44 9.91
N CYS A 257 6.29 -9.66 10.32
CA CYS A 257 5.72 -10.34 11.48
C CYS A 257 6.32 -9.89 12.82
N ARG A 258 7.49 -9.25 12.83
CA ARG A 258 8.16 -8.85 14.07
C ARG A 258 7.46 -7.62 14.68
N PRO A 259 7.01 -7.67 15.94
CA PRO A 259 6.44 -6.49 16.61
C PRO A 259 7.49 -5.38 16.80
N ALA A 260 8.77 -5.73 16.74
CA ALA A 260 9.88 -4.78 16.77
C ALA A 260 9.85 -3.78 15.60
N ILE A 261 9.16 -4.09 14.49
CA ILE A 261 9.05 -3.17 13.34
C ILE A 261 8.35 -1.86 13.71
N GLU A 262 7.53 -1.87 14.76
CA GLU A 262 6.83 -0.69 15.30
C GLU A 262 7.74 0.16 16.20
N ARG A 263 8.77 -0.45 16.80
CA ARG A 263 9.65 0.23 17.77
C ARG A 263 10.74 1.02 17.02
N ARG A 264 11.07 2.22 17.51
CA ARG A 264 12.27 2.94 17.04
C ARG A 264 13.50 2.16 17.50
N GLY A 265 14.15 1.45 16.57
CA GLY A 265 15.42 0.78 16.81
C GLY A 265 16.32 0.88 15.59
N GLU A 266 17.59 1.21 15.80
CA GLU A 266 18.56 1.32 14.71
C GLU A 266 18.69 0.01 13.92
N GLN A 267 18.61 -1.13 14.60
CA GLN A 267 18.73 -2.44 13.98
C GLN A 267 17.63 -2.69 12.93
N ASP A 268 16.37 -2.36 13.25
CA ASP A 268 15.24 -2.60 12.34
C ASP A 268 15.27 -1.64 11.13
N GLN A 269 15.78 -0.42 11.34
CA GLN A 269 16.05 0.52 10.25
C GLN A 269 17.17 0.03 9.33
N ARG A 270 18.26 -0.51 9.89
CA ARG A 270 19.34 -1.14 9.11
C ARG A 270 18.81 -2.35 8.34
N SER A 271 18.12 -3.29 8.99
CA SER A 271 17.54 -4.47 8.33
C SER A 271 16.60 -4.10 7.18
N SER A 272 15.69 -3.14 7.38
CA SER A 272 14.76 -2.68 6.33
C SER A 272 15.50 -2.00 5.17
N ARG A 273 16.59 -1.30 5.42
CA ARG A 273 17.41 -0.69 4.36
C ARG A 273 18.22 -1.75 3.61
N THR A 274 18.80 -2.71 4.34
CA THR A 274 19.58 -3.81 3.79
C THR A 274 18.74 -4.68 2.87
N ILE A 275 17.55 -5.12 3.31
CA ILE A 275 16.68 -5.97 2.46
C ILE A 275 16.27 -5.26 1.17
N ARG A 276 16.00 -3.95 1.21
CA ARG A 276 15.69 -3.18 0.01
C ARG A 276 16.86 -3.14 -0.98
N TRP A 277 18.08 -2.88 -0.49
CA TRP A 277 19.26 -2.85 -1.36
C TRP A 277 19.65 -4.24 -1.86
N MET A 278 19.47 -5.29 -1.05
CA MET A 278 19.60 -6.67 -1.50
C MET A 278 18.62 -6.99 -2.62
N ALA A 279 17.36 -6.57 -2.50
CA ALA A 279 16.37 -6.77 -3.55
C ALA A 279 16.78 -6.06 -4.85
N VAL A 280 17.21 -4.79 -4.77
CA VAL A 280 17.70 -4.05 -5.96
C VAL A 280 18.91 -4.75 -6.59
N ALA A 281 19.85 -5.24 -5.79
CA ALA A 281 21.01 -5.96 -6.29
C ALA A 281 20.63 -7.29 -6.93
N LEU A 282 19.73 -8.07 -6.30
CA LEU A 282 19.22 -9.32 -6.86
C LEU A 282 18.45 -9.10 -8.15
N THR A 283 17.64 -8.04 -8.26
CA THR A 283 16.96 -7.71 -9.51
C THR A 283 17.96 -7.36 -10.61
N ALA A 284 18.99 -6.57 -10.31
CA ALA A 284 20.03 -6.27 -11.29
C ALA A 284 20.77 -7.52 -11.76
N LEU A 285 21.09 -8.44 -10.84
CA LEU A 285 21.71 -9.73 -11.15
C LEU A 285 20.78 -10.64 -11.97
N THR A 286 19.50 -10.68 -11.64
CA THR A 286 18.47 -11.48 -12.33
C THR A 286 18.24 -10.97 -13.75
N LEU A 287 18.17 -9.66 -13.95
CA LEU A 287 18.09 -9.06 -15.28
C LEU A 287 19.38 -9.28 -16.08
N GLY A 288 20.54 -9.14 -15.45
CA GLY A 288 21.83 -9.47 -16.06
C GLY A 288 21.88 -10.93 -16.52
N TYR A 289 21.43 -11.85 -15.67
CA TYR A 289 21.30 -13.26 -15.99
C TYR A 289 20.32 -13.51 -17.14
N ALA A 290 19.18 -12.83 -17.17
CA ALA A 290 18.18 -12.93 -18.24
C ALA A 290 18.71 -12.44 -19.60
N VAL A 291 19.61 -11.46 -19.63
CA VAL A 291 20.19 -10.92 -20.87
C VAL A 291 21.27 -11.83 -21.48
N LEU A 292 21.88 -12.72 -20.67
CA LEU A 292 22.94 -13.60 -21.15
C LEU A 292 22.51 -14.40 -22.40
N PRO A 293 23.37 -14.47 -23.44
CA PRO A 293 23.09 -15.25 -24.63
C PRO A 293 22.83 -16.72 -24.28
N ARG A 294 21.79 -17.30 -24.88
CA ARG A 294 21.38 -18.70 -24.70
C ARG A 294 21.22 -19.35 -26.06
N PRO A 295 21.35 -20.69 -26.15
CA PRO A 295 20.87 -21.43 -27.30
C PRO A 295 19.42 -21.07 -27.63
N PRO A 296 19.04 -21.04 -28.91
CA PRO A 296 17.67 -20.69 -29.29
C PRO A 296 16.69 -21.71 -28.70
N TRP A 297 15.69 -21.19 -28.00
CA TRP A 297 14.58 -21.95 -27.43
C TRP A 297 13.28 -21.20 -27.71
N LYS A 298 12.17 -21.95 -27.74
CA LYS A 298 10.85 -21.41 -28.05
C LYS A 298 10.03 -21.26 -26.78
N ALA A 299 9.43 -20.09 -26.62
CA ALA A 299 8.38 -19.88 -25.64
C ALA A 299 7.09 -20.52 -26.16
N GLU A 300 6.52 -21.43 -25.38
CA GLU A 300 5.28 -22.13 -25.70
C GLU A 300 4.30 -22.02 -24.52
N GLY A 301 3.02 -21.88 -24.83
CA GLY A 301 1.95 -21.76 -23.84
C GLY A 301 2.09 -20.53 -22.94
N MET A 302 1.50 -20.62 -21.74
CA MET A 302 1.63 -19.59 -20.70
C MET A 302 3.03 -19.58 -20.08
N LEU A 303 3.45 -18.44 -19.56
CA LEU A 303 4.70 -18.27 -18.84
C LEU A 303 4.80 -19.30 -17.70
N PRO A 304 5.82 -20.19 -17.71
CA PRO A 304 5.94 -21.23 -16.71
C PRO A 304 5.93 -20.67 -15.29
N GLY A 305 5.12 -21.27 -14.42
CA GLY A 305 5.00 -20.86 -13.02
C GLY A 305 4.09 -19.65 -12.74
N TYR A 306 3.75 -18.83 -13.74
CA TYR A 306 2.92 -17.63 -13.52
C TYR A 306 1.54 -17.98 -12.93
N GLY A 307 0.84 -18.95 -13.53
CA GLY A 307 -0.46 -19.40 -13.02
C GLY A 307 -0.40 -19.96 -11.59
N MET A 308 0.67 -20.70 -11.25
CA MET A 308 0.87 -21.23 -9.90
C MET A 308 1.12 -20.12 -8.88
N LEU A 309 1.91 -19.10 -9.24
CA LEU A 309 2.16 -17.94 -8.37
C LEU A 309 0.86 -17.16 -8.08
N VAL A 310 0.07 -16.87 -9.11
CA VAL A 310 -1.21 -16.16 -8.96
C VAL A 310 -2.18 -16.97 -8.09
N ALA A 311 -2.37 -18.26 -8.41
CA ALA A 311 -3.28 -19.13 -7.65
C ALA A 311 -2.82 -19.31 -6.20
N GLY A 312 -1.51 -19.52 -5.97
CA GLY A 312 -0.93 -19.67 -4.64
C GLY A 312 -1.07 -18.41 -3.79
N LEU A 313 -0.83 -17.23 -4.37
CA LEU A 313 -1.04 -15.96 -3.66
C LEU A 313 -2.51 -15.72 -3.34
N PHE A 314 -3.42 -16.00 -4.27
CA PHE A 314 -4.86 -15.86 -4.03
C PHE A 314 -5.32 -16.80 -2.90
N ALA A 315 -4.92 -18.07 -2.94
CA ALA A 315 -5.20 -19.02 -1.86
C ALA A 315 -4.62 -18.55 -0.52
N GLY A 316 -3.38 -18.05 -0.53
CA GLY A 316 -2.73 -17.48 0.64
C GLY A 316 -3.49 -16.28 1.22
N GLN A 317 -4.00 -15.39 0.36
CA GLN A 317 -4.84 -14.25 0.78
C GLN A 317 -6.12 -14.70 1.47
N VAL A 318 -6.81 -15.71 0.92
CA VAL A 318 -8.00 -16.31 1.54
C VAL A 318 -7.67 -16.89 2.92
N VAL A 319 -6.57 -17.62 3.04
CA VAL A 319 -6.11 -18.18 4.32
C VAL A 319 -5.77 -17.09 5.33
N LEU A 320 -5.02 -16.05 4.93
CA LEU A 320 -4.68 -14.92 5.80
C LEU A 320 -5.92 -14.17 6.28
N LEU A 321 -6.91 -13.96 5.40
CA LEU A 321 -8.18 -13.34 5.76
C LEU A 321 -8.99 -14.20 6.73
N ALA A 322 -9.05 -15.53 6.51
CA ALA A 322 -9.71 -16.46 7.41
C ALA A 322 -9.05 -16.46 8.81
N MET A 323 -7.71 -16.47 8.86
CA MET A 323 -6.96 -16.37 10.11
C MET A 323 -7.23 -15.04 10.83
N LEU A 324 -7.25 -13.92 10.10
CA LEU A 324 -7.55 -12.61 10.67
C LEU A 324 -8.97 -12.57 11.26
N GLY A 325 -9.94 -13.11 10.53
CA GLY A 325 -11.32 -13.25 11.00
C GLY A 325 -11.42 -14.09 12.27
N LEU A 326 -10.73 -15.23 12.31
CA LEU A 326 -10.68 -16.11 13.49
C LEU A 326 -10.10 -15.38 14.71
N VAL A 327 -8.98 -14.68 14.55
CA VAL A 327 -8.34 -13.90 15.62
C VAL A 327 -9.29 -12.86 16.19
N VAL A 328 -10.00 -12.13 15.32
CA VAL A 328 -11.00 -11.13 15.72
C VAL A 328 -12.15 -11.78 16.49
N VAL A 329 -12.71 -12.90 16.00
CA VAL A 329 -13.83 -13.60 16.65
C VAL A 329 -13.45 -14.15 18.02
N VAL A 330 -12.29 -14.81 18.15
CA VAL A 330 -11.81 -15.40 19.41
C VAL A 330 -11.59 -14.32 20.47
N GLN A 331 -11.03 -13.17 20.09
CA GLN A 331 -10.79 -12.07 21.02
C GLN A 331 -12.08 -11.36 21.42
N ARG A 332 -13.02 -11.17 20.49
CA ARG A 332 -14.34 -10.59 20.82
C ARG A 332 -15.06 -11.41 21.89
N ARG A 333 -14.94 -12.74 21.84
CA ARG A 333 -15.49 -13.65 22.85
C ARG A 333 -14.77 -13.56 24.21
N SER A 334 -13.51 -13.13 24.22
CA SER A 334 -12.70 -13.00 25.44
C SER A 334 -12.87 -11.65 26.17
N LEU A 335 -13.45 -10.63 25.51
CA LEU A 335 -13.72 -9.34 26.13
C LEU A 335 -14.93 -9.43 27.08
N ARG A 336 -14.67 -9.40 28.40
CA ARG A 336 -15.67 -9.60 29.47
C ARG A 336 -16.72 -8.49 29.62
N ARG A 337 -16.63 -7.38 28.89
CA ARG A 337 -17.66 -6.32 28.86
C ARG A 337 -17.76 -5.74 27.44
N PRO A 338 -18.94 -5.73 26.81
CA PRO A 338 -19.12 -5.11 25.51
C PRO A 338 -19.18 -3.60 25.73
N PHE A 339 -18.06 -2.89 25.60
CA PHE A 339 -18.14 -1.45 25.45
C PHE A 339 -18.66 -1.19 24.03
N PHE A 340 -19.95 -0.85 23.95
CA PHE A 340 -20.59 -0.40 22.72
C PHE A 340 -19.96 0.93 22.32
N LEU A 341 -19.04 0.88 21.37
CA LEU A 341 -18.81 1.87 20.31
C LEU A 341 -17.69 1.31 19.40
N LEU A 342 -18.05 0.98 18.16
CA LEU A 342 -17.17 0.47 17.08
C LEU A 342 -16.58 -0.93 17.33
N ALA A 343 -17.45 -1.92 17.31
CA ALA A 343 -17.14 -3.31 17.65
C ALA A 343 -16.38 -4.09 16.54
N GLY A 344 -15.21 -3.59 16.11
CA GLY A 344 -14.16 -4.31 15.39
C GLY A 344 -14.52 -4.92 14.02
N LEU A 345 -15.75 -4.69 13.54
CA LEU A 345 -16.26 -5.22 12.27
C LEU A 345 -15.93 -4.35 11.06
N GLY A 346 -15.29 -3.20 11.25
CA GLY A 346 -14.90 -2.35 10.13
C GLY A 346 -13.84 -2.98 9.24
N ALA A 347 -12.89 -3.73 9.82
CA ALA A 347 -11.83 -4.38 9.06
C ALA A 347 -12.34 -5.49 8.10
N PRO A 348 -13.24 -6.41 8.49
CA PRO A 348 -13.81 -7.39 7.56
C PRO A 348 -14.80 -6.78 6.56
N VAL A 349 -15.68 -5.86 7.02
CA VAL A 349 -16.80 -5.35 6.20
C VAL A 349 -16.33 -4.45 5.06
N LEU A 350 -15.30 -3.63 5.30
CA LEU A 350 -14.73 -2.76 4.25
C LEU A 350 -14.01 -3.55 3.15
N ILE A 351 -13.51 -4.75 3.44
CA ILE A 351 -12.81 -5.61 2.47
C ILE A 351 -13.83 -6.40 1.61
N THR A 352 -15.06 -6.62 2.09
CA THR A 352 -16.07 -7.45 1.41
C THR A 352 -17.11 -6.67 0.58
N SER A 353 -17.17 -5.34 0.63
CA SER A 353 -18.21 -4.59 -0.11
C SER A 353 -17.82 -4.33 -1.57
N ARG A 354 -17.93 -5.36 -2.43
CA ARG A 354 -18.08 -5.18 -3.87
C ARG A 354 -19.09 -6.18 -4.43
N SER A 355 -20.37 -5.89 -4.25
CA SER A 355 -21.44 -6.45 -5.07
C SER A 355 -22.74 -5.67 -4.90
N GLY A 356 -23.08 -4.91 -5.94
CA GLY A 356 -24.40 -4.36 -6.18
C GLY A 356 -24.72 -3.07 -5.44
N TRP A 357 -25.07 -2.02 -6.17
CA TRP A 357 -26.44 -1.51 -6.23
C TRP A 357 -26.53 -0.50 -7.37
N ALA A 358 -27.15 -0.96 -8.46
CA ALA A 358 -27.63 -0.14 -9.56
C ALA A 358 -29.16 -0.23 -9.55
N SER A 359 -29.84 0.90 -9.34
CA SER A 359 -30.98 1.35 -10.15
C SER A 359 -31.59 2.61 -9.51
N PRO A 360 -31.77 3.71 -10.26
CA PRO A 360 -32.55 4.86 -9.82
C PRO A 360 -34.04 4.62 -10.08
N THR A 361 -34.89 4.90 -9.10
CA THR A 361 -36.35 5.01 -9.32
C THR A 361 -36.70 6.38 -9.91
N PRO A 362 -37.63 6.46 -10.88
CA PRO A 362 -38.08 7.73 -11.45
C PRO A 362 -39.01 8.45 -10.46
N ARG A 363 -38.90 9.78 -10.39
CA ARG A 363 -39.88 10.62 -9.70
C ARG A 363 -41.08 10.84 -10.63
N ALA A 364 -42.27 10.68 -10.07
CA ALA A 364 -43.52 11.21 -10.62
C ALA A 364 -43.63 12.72 -10.31
#